data_AF-A0A847YT47-F1
#
_entry.id   AF-A0A847YT47-F1
#
_cell.length_a   1.000
_cell.length_b   1.000
_cell.length_c   1.000
_cell.angle_alpha   90.00
_cell.angle_beta   90.00
_cell.angle_gamma   90.00
#
_symmetry.space_group_name_H-M   'P 1'
#
loop_
_entity.id
_entity.type
_entity.pdbx_description
1 polymer ?
#
loop_
_entity_poly.entity_id
_entity_poly.type
_entity_poly.pdbx_seq_one_letter_code
_entity_poly.pdbx_strand_id
1 'polypeptide(L)'
;MGIFEVKNEANYAAQVIRVESLTPLEWLDRLVALHWAGFQALVSKDTKPGDLMIVFPPESQLSETFASVNNLFSDKDKNNDTEVKGYLANNRRVRAIRLRGNVSNCLAMPVSSLSRFTSTLPDEGAVFDTIDGTVICQK
;
A
#
# COMPACT_ATOMS: atom_id res chain seq x y z
N MET A 1 2.84 22.48 0.10
CA MET A 1 3.35 21.47 1.04
C MET A 1 2.15 20.66 1.46
N GLY A 2 2.13 19.36 1.17
CA GLY A 2 1.06 18.48 1.68
C GLY A 2 1.25 18.28 3.18
N ILE A 3 0.17 18.32 3.94
CA ILE A 3 0.17 18.06 5.38
C ILE A 3 -0.15 16.58 5.58
N PHE A 4 0.77 15.86 6.20
CA PHE A 4 0.66 14.44 6.54
C PHE A 4 0.37 14.30 8.03
N GLU A 5 -0.78 13.72 8.37
CA GLU A 5 -1.26 13.66 9.74
C GLU A 5 -1.68 12.24 10.12
N VAL A 6 -1.56 11.94 11.42
CA VAL A 6 -2.22 10.81 12.06
C VAL A 6 -3.38 11.35 12.88
N LYS A 7 -4.61 11.21 12.39
CA LYS A 7 -5.83 11.66 13.07
C LYS A 7 -6.55 10.55 13.83
N ASN A 8 -6.26 9.30 13.50
CA ASN A 8 -6.87 8.11 14.07
C ASN A 8 -5.80 7.30 14.83
N GLU A 9 -6.02 5.98 14.95
CA GLU A 9 -5.11 5.07 15.63
C GLU A 9 -3.83 4.84 14.82
N ALA A 10 -2.69 5.28 15.35
CA ALA A 10 -1.37 5.19 14.70
C ALA A 10 -0.97 3.78 14.24
N ASN A 11 -1.48 2.73 14.91
CA ASN A 11 -1.20 1.33 14.55
C ASN A 11 -1.76 0.91 13.17
N TYR A 12 -2.72 1.67 12.63
CA TYR A 12 -3.32 1.45 11.32
C TYR A 12 -2.90 2.50 10.29
N ALA A 13 -2.09 3.48 10.70
CA ALA A 13 -1.56 4.51 9.82
C ALA A 13 -0.51 3.92 8.88
N ALA A 14 -0.44 4.47 7.68
CA ALA A 14 0.57 4.10 6.69
C ALA A 14 1.94 4.65 7.10
N GLN A 15 3.01 3.93 6.78
CA GLN A 15 4.38 4.38 6.97
C GLN A 15 5.14 4.44 5.66
N VAL A 16 5.89 5.51 5.43
CA VAL A 16 6.84 5.62 4.33
C VAL A 16 8.16 5.00 4.74
N ILE A 17 8.65 4.05 3.95
CA ILE A 17 9.93 3.39 4.14
C ILE A 17 10.78 3.49 2.89
N ARG A 18 12.09 3.43 3.07
CA ARG A 18 13.00 3.11 1.99
C ARG A 18 13.19 1.61 1.90
N VAL A 19 13.16 1.08 0.69
CA VAL A 19 13.47 -0.33 0.45
C VAL A 19 14.95 -0.56 0.71
N GLU A 20 15.28 -1.33 1.75
CA GLU A 20 16.67 -1.72 2.01
C GLU A 20 17.05 -2.98 1.22
N SER A 21 16.16 -3.97 1.21
CA SER A 21 16.37 -5.26 0.58
C SER A 21 15.04 -5.88 0.16
N LEU A 22 15.11 -6.84 -0.78
CA LEU A 22 13.97 -7.58 -1.30
C LEU A 22 14.33 -9.06 -1.35
N THR A 23 13.39 -9.92 -0.96
CA THR A 23 13.59 -11.37 -0.95
C THR A 23 12.91 -11.99 -2.18
N PRO A 24 13.65 -12.67 -3.07
CA PRO A 24 13.04 -13.46 -4.15
C PRO A 24 12.14 -14.54 -3.57
N LEU A 25 11.02 -14.80 -4.26
CA LEU A 25 10.03 -15.77 -3.81
C LEU A 25 9.91 -16.91 -4.82
N GLU A 26 9.87 -18.13 -4.32
CA GLU A 26 9.63 -19.28 -5.18
C GLU A 26 8.28 -19.17 -5.88
N TRP A 27 8.24 -19.58 -7.14
CA TRP A 27 7.03 -19.63 -7.98
C TRP A 27 6.40 -18.28 -8.33
N LEU A 28 7.04 -17.14 -8.01
CA LEU A 28 6.58 -15.81 -8.35
C LEU A 28 7.57 -15.07 -9.26
N ASP A 29 7.29 -15.07 -10.57
CA ASP A 29 8.20 -14.50 -11.58
C ASP A 29 8.13 -12.97 -11.71
N ARG A 30 7.15 -12.35 -11.05
CA ARG A 30 6.82 -10.92 -11.16
C ARG A 30 6.78 -10.20 -9.82
N LEU A 31 6.85 -10.95 -8.71
CA LEU A 31 6.71 -10.40 -7.37
C LEU A 31 7.87 -10.84 -6.49
N VAL A 32 8.27 -9.94 -5.61
CA VAL A 32 9.29 -10.19 -4.58
C VAL A 32 8.72 -9.77 -3.22
N ALA A 33 9.29 -10.31 -2.15
CA ALA A 33 8.89 -9.94 -0.79
C ALA A 33 9.63 -8.67 -0.35
N LEU A 34 8.84 -7.71 0.10
CA LEU A 34 9.28 -6.60 0.93
C LEU A 34 8.91 -6.91 2.37
N HIS A 35 9.89 -6.86 3.28
CA HIS A 35 9.67 -7.09 4.70
C HIS A 35 9.56 -5.78 5.45
N TRP A 36 8.60 -5.69 6.37
CA TRP A 36 8.39 -4.52 7.22
C TRP A 36 7.77 -4.91 8.55
N ALA A 37 8.42 -4.57 9.67
CA ALA A 37 7.91 -4.79 11.02
C ALA A 37 7.41 -6.23 11.33
N GLY A 38 8.09 -7.25 10.79
CA GLY A 38 7.68 -8.67 10.93
C GLY A 38 6.57 -9.12 9.95
N PHE A 39 6.07 -8.21 9.13
CA PHE A 39 5.14 -8.47 8.03
C PHE A 39 5.86 -8.56 6.68
N GLN A 40 5.12 -9.01 5.67
CA GLN A 40 5.56 -9.21 4.31
C GLN A 40 4.50 -8.66 3.34
N ALA A 41 4.95 -7.80 2.42
CA ALA A 41 4.19 -7.37 1.26
C ALA A 41 4.77 -8.00 -0.01
N LEU A 42 3.91 -8.40 -0.94
CA LEU A 42 4.31 -8.79 -2.28
C LEU A 42 4.30 -7.56 -3.19
N VAL A 43 5.47 -7.15 -3.67
CA VAL A 43 5.65 -5.97 -4.54
C VAL A 43 6.20 -6.39 -5.90
N SER A 44 6.11 -5.50 -6.90
CA SER A 44 6.68 -5.77 -8.22
C SER A 44 8.17 -6.09 -8.12
N LYS A 45 8.65 -7.02 -8.94
CA LYS A 45 10.09 -7.27 -9.11
C LYS A 45 10.87 -6.07 -9.66
N ASP A 46 10.16 -5.08 -10.20
CA ASP A 46 10.77 -3.84 -10.70
C ASP A 46 11.09 -2.86 -9.56
N THR A 47 10.56 -3.09 -8.35
CA THR A 47 10.94 -2.37 -7.12
C THR A 47 12.41 -2.66 -6.80
N LYS A 48 13.15 -1.63 -6.38
CA LYS A 48 14.60 -1.71 -6.13
C LYS A 48 14.96 -1.18 -4.75
N PRO A 49 16.08 -1.64 -4.16
CA PRO A 49 16.68 -0.97 -3.03
C PRO A 49 16.87 0.53 -3.31
N GLY A 50 16.48 1.37 -2.35
CA GLY A 50 16.48 2.82 -2.46
C GLY A 50 15.13 3.44 -2.82
N ASP A 51 14.19 2.67 -3.41
CA ASP A 51 12.84 3.15 -3.70
C ASP A 51 12.09 3.52 -2.41
N LEU A 52 11.24 4.55 -2.49
CA LEU A 52 10.33 4.90 -1.40
C LEU A 52 8.97 4.23 -1.60
N MET A 53 8.52 3.53 -0.56
CA MET A 53 7.28 2.78 -0.53
C MET A 53 6.43 3.21 0.67
N ILE A 54 5.11 3.14 0.51
CA ILE A 54 4.12 3.32 1.57
C ILE A 54 3.65 1.93 1.98
N VAL A 55 3.84 1.58 3.24
CA VAL A 55 3.35 0.33 3.81
C VAL A 55 2.10 0.60 4.63
N PHE A 56 1.02 -0.10 4.29
CA PHE A 56 -0.23 -0.13 5.03
C PHE A 56 -0.24 -1.36 5.94
N PRO A 57 -0.37 -1.17 7.27
CA PRO A 57 -0.36 -2.28 8.23
C PRO A 57 -1.50 -3.28 7.99
N PRO A 58 -1.38 -4.51 8.50
CA PRO A 58 -2.47 -5.48 8.49
C PRO A 58 -3.74 -4.92 9.13
N GLU A 59 -4.89 -5.32 8.63
CA GLU A 59 -6.21 -4.91 9.08
C GLU A 59 -6.52 -3.41 8.94
N SER A 60 -5.62 -2.58 8.42
CA SER A 60 -5.97 -1.22 8.00
C SER A 60 -7.02 -1.27 6.88
N GLN A 61 -7.95 -0.33 6.91
CA GLN A 61 -8.95 -0.11 5.87
C GLN A 61 -8.54 1.10 5.03
N LEU A 62 -8.31 0.88 3.74
CA LEU A 62 -8.06 1.99 2.82
C LEU A 62 -9.35 2.77 2.55
N SER A 63 -9.20 4.07 2.27
CA SER A 63 -10.33 4.86 1.77
C SER A 63 -10.77 4.37 0.38
N GLU A 64 -12.04 4.57 0.06
CA GLU A 64 -12.61 4.16 -1.23
C GLU A 64 -11.90 4.85 -2.40
N THR A 65 -11.67 6.17 -2.26
CA THR A 65 -10.98 6.96 -3.28
C THR A 65 -9.56 6.47 -3.49
N PHE A 66 -8.80 6.19 -2.41
CA PHE A 66 -7.44 5.68 -2.55
C PHE A 66 -7.39 4.30 -3.22
N ALA A 67 -8.29 3.39 -2.82
CA ALA A 67 -8.37 2.06 -3.42
C ALA A 67 -8.80 2.12 -4.90
N SER A 68 -9.75 2.99 -5.25
CA SER A 68 -10.28 3.13 -6.62
C SER A 68 -9.24 3.72 -7.57
N VAL A 69 -8.64 4.85 -7.20
CA VAL A 69 -7.63 5.56 -8.01
C VAL A 69 -6.42 4.68 -8.31
N ASN A 70 -6.04 3.80 -7.39
CA ASN A 70 -4.91 2.88 -7.53
C ASN A 70 -5.31 1.49 -8.03
N ASN A 71 -6.56 1.33 -8.51
CA ASN A 71 -7.09 0.09 -9.08
C ASN A 71 -6.95 -1.15 -8.17
N LEU A 72 -7.14 -0.98 -6.86
CA LEU A 72 -6.88 -2.02 -5.88
C LEU A 72 -8.06 -2.97 -5.66
N PHE A 73 -9.28 -2.62 -6.11
CA PHE A 73 -10.45 -3.48 -5.92
C PHE A 73 -10.38 -4.74 -6.78
N SER A 74 -10.77 -5.88 -6.19
CA SER A 74 -11.04 -7.10 -6.92
C SER A 74 -12.29 -6.97 -7.80
N ASP A 75 -13.21 -6.08 -7.46
CA ASP A 75 -14.32 -5.70 -8.31
C ASP A 75 -13.85 -4.56 -9.23
N LYS A 76 -13.60 -4.87 -10.51
CA LYS A 76 -12.98 -3.93 -11.45
C LYS A 76 -13.86 -2.71 -11.72
N ASP A 77 -15.17 -2.82 -11.55
CA ASP A 77 -16.12 -1.72 -11.78
C ASP A 77 -16.01 -0.62 -10.71
N LYS A 78 -15.27 -0.88 -9.62
CA LYS A 78 -14.94 0.09 -8.57
C LYS A 78 -13.58 0.76 -8.76
N ASN A 79 -12.79 0.30 -9.72
CA ASN A 79 -11.49 0.88 -10.03
C ASN A 79 -11.66 2.07 -10.97
N ASN A 80 -10.71 3.01 -10.92
CA ASN A 80 -10.66 4.13 -11.85
C ASN A 80 -10.40 3.65 -13.29
N ASP A 81 -9.60 2.59 -13.44
CA ASP A 81 -9.47 1.83 -14.68
C ASP A 81 -10.24 0.50 -14.56
N THR A 82 -11.38 0.41 -15.24
CA THR A 82 -12.27 -0.76 -15.22
C THR A 82 -11.73 -1.96 -15.97
N GLU A 83 -10.58 -1.86 -16.65
CA GLU A 83 -9.88 -2.98 -17.27
C GLU A 83 -8.83 -3.61 -16.36
N VAL A 84 -8.50 -2.95 -15.24
CA VAL A 84 -7.54 -3.44 -14.25
C VAL A 84 -8.26 -4.01 -13.04
N LYS A 85 -7.84 -5.20 -12.61
CA LYS A 85 -8.34 -5.86 -11.41
C LYS A 85 -7.25 -5.91 -10.34
N GLY A 86 -7.58 -5.41 -9.15
CA GLY A 86 -6.78 -5.57 -7.95
C GLY A 86 -7.20 -6.80 -7.15
N TYR A 87 -7.02 -6.75 -5.83
CA TYR A 87 -7.24 -7.89 -4.93
C TYR A 87 -7.94 -7.52 -3.62
N LEU A 88 -8.16 -6.24 -3.33
CA LEU A 88 -8.91 -5.83 -2.15
C LEU A 88 -10.39 -6.14 -2.33
N ALA A 89 -10.99 -6.73 -1.31
CA ALA A 89 -12.43 -6.91 -1.24
C ALA A 89 -13.14 -5.55 -1.10
N ASN A 90 -14.47 -5.56 -1.23
CA ASN A 90 -15.31 -4.36 -1.13
C ASN A 90 -15.13 -3.56 0.17
N ASN A 91 -14.70 -4.22 1.25
CA ASN A 91 -14.42 -3.53 2.52
C ASN A 91 -13.06 -2.82 2.55
N ARG A 92 -12.22 -2.95 1.52
CA ARG A 92 -10.91 -2.28 1.36
C ARG A 92 -9.89 -2.61 2.45
N ARG A 93 -10.12 -3.69 3.20
CA ARG A 93 -9.26 -4.06 4.33
C ARG A 93 -8.03 -4.82 3.84
N VAL A 94 -6.86 -4.42 4.33
CA VAL A 94 -5.58 -5.11 4.10
C VAL A 94 -5.61 -6.43 4.86
N ARG A 95 -6.07 -7.48 4.19
CA ARG A 95 -6.11 -8.84 4.73
C ARG A 95 -4.96 -9.67 4.19
N ALA A 96 -4.56 -10.67 4.96
CA ALA A 96 -3.59 -11.64 4.51
C ALA A 96 -4.12 -12.38 3.27
N ILE A 97 -3.32 -12.40 2.21
CA ILE A 97 -3.53 -13.21 1.01
C ILE A 97 -2.39 -14.21 0.84
N ARG A 98 -2.66 -15.31 0.15
CA ARG A 98 -1.65 -16.31 -0.20
C ARG A 98 -1.61 -16.50 -1.71
N LEU A 99 -0.45 -16.27 -2.31
CA LEU A 99 -0.23 -16.42 -3.74
C LEU A 99 0.89 -17.43 -3.98
N ARG A 100 0.54 -18.56 -4.61
CA ARG A 100 1.47 -19.66 -4.94
C ARG A 100 2.35 -20.08 -3.75
N GLY A 101 1.74 -20.20 -2.58
CA GLY A 101 2.44 -20.61 -1.35
C GLY A 101 2.98 -19.45 -0.50
N ASN A 102 3.22 -18.28 -1.08
CA ASN A 102 3.77 -17.10 -0.41
C ASN A 102 2.68 -16.19 0.19
N VAL A 103 2.91 -15.63 1.37
CA VAL A 103 1.96 -14.78 2.09
C VAL A 103 2.23 -13.30 1.81
N SER A 104 1.17 -12.50 1.65
CA SER A 104 1.21 -11.04 1.79
C SER A 104 0.27 -10.67 2.93
N ASN A 105 0.77 -10.16 4.05
CA ASN A 105 -0.03 -9.81 5.23
C ASN A 105 -0.02 -8.31 5.55
N CYS A 106 0.76 -7.52 4.81
CA CYS A 106 0.58 -6.07 4.67
C CYS A 106 0.51 -5.71 3.17
N LEU A 107 0.25 -4.43 2.88
CA LEU A 107 0.24 -3.87 1.53
C LEU A 107 1.34 -2.82 1.41
N ALA A 108 2.13 -2.88 0.34
CA ALA A 108 3.10 -1.85 0.02
C ALA A 108 2.85 -1.26 -1.38
N MET A 109 2.84 0.06 -1.49
CA MET A 109 2.61 0.81 -2.73
C MET A 109 3.76 1.80 -2.94
N PRO A 110 4.17 2.12 -4.19
CA PRO A 110 5.14 3.18 -4.42
C PRO A 110 4.58 4.53 -3.94
N VAL A 111 5.42 5.44 -3.44
CA VAL A 111 4.95 6.77 -2.99
C VAL A 111 4.19 7.55 -4.05
N SER A 112 4.44 7.27 -5.34
CA SER A 112 3.70 7.84 -6.47
C SER A 112 2.21 7.49 -6.49
N SER A 113 1.75 6.48 -5.73
CA SER A 113 0.32 6.17 -5.53
C SER A 113 -0.44 7.30 -4.84
N LEU A 114 0.26 8.27 -4.24
CA LEU A 114 -0.32 9.47 -3.64
C LEU A 114 -0.45 10.66 -4.60
N SER A 115 -0.03 10.51 -5.86
CA SER A 115 0.00 11.62 -6.85
C SER A 115 -1.36 12.31 -7.08
N ARG A 116 -2.47 11.65 -6.77
CA ARG A 116 -3.83 12.24 -6.82
C ARG A 116 -4.26 12.92 -5.53
N PHE A 117 -3.55 12.70 -4.44
CA PHE A 117 -3.88 13.20 -3.10
C PHE A 117 -2.98 14.36 -2.69
N THR A 118 -1.76 14.44 -3.24
CA THR A 118 -0.84 15.52 -2.96
C THR A 118 0.16 15.72 -4.09
N SER A 119 0.63 16.97 -4.24
CA SER A 119 1.73 17.34 -5.14
C SER A 119 3.10 17.25 -4.48
N THR A 120 3.15 17.05 -3.16
CA THR A 120 4.39 16.91 -2.39
C THR A 120 4.41 15.50 -1.82
N LEU A 121 5.38 14.66 -2.21
CA LEU A 121 5.46 13.31 -1.66
C LEU A 121 6.05 13.34 -0.25
N PRO A 122 5.61 12.44 0.65
CA PRO A 122 6.14 12.35 1.99
C PRO A 122 7.56 11.78 1.99
N ASP A 123 8.39 12.27 2.92
CA ASP A 123 9.74 11.76 3.15
C ASP A 123 9.73 10.39 3.85
N GLU A 124 10.88 9.72 3.80
CA GLU A 124 11.13 8.50 4.57
C GLU A 124 10.85 8.69 6.06
N GLY A 125 10.20 7.70 6.68
CA GLY A 125 9.84 7.72 8.09
C GLY A 125 8.52 8.43 8.39
N ALA A 126 7.91 9.12 7.41
CA ALA A 126 6.59 9.72 7.60
C ALA A 126 5.54 8.66 7.93
N VAL A 127 4.68 8.97 8.90
CA VAL A 127 3.53 8.16 9.30
C VAL A 127 2.28 9.00 9.13
N PHE A 128 1.27 8.47 8.42
CA PHE A 128 0.06 9.21 8.13
C PHE A 128 -1.14 8.31 7.89
N ASP A 129 -2.31 8.82 8.24
CA ASP A 129 -3.60 8.26 7.85
C ASP A 129 -4.43 9.25 7.03
N THR A 130 -4.05 10.53 7.06
CA THR A 130 -4.74 11.65 6.44
C THR A 130 -3.73 12.55 5.72
N ILE A 131 -4.11 13.00 4.51
CA ILE A 131 -3.34 13.97 3.72
C ILE A 131 -4.25 15.16 3.41
N ASP A 132 -3.86 16.37 3.82
CA ASP A 132 -4.61 17.60 3.55
C ASP A 132 -6.11 17.48 3.91
N GLY A 133 -6.41 16.83 5.04
CA GLY A 133 -7.78 16.54 5.49
C GLY A 133 -8.48 15.36 4.81
N THR A 134 -7.91 14.76 3.78
CA THR A 134 -8.42 13.57 3.10
C THR A 134 -7.90 12.29 3.74
N VAL A 135 -8.82 11.43 4.21
CA VAL A 135 -8.47 10.12 4.79
C VAL A 135 -7.94 9.18 3.69
N ILE A 136 -6.78 8.60 3.95
CA ILE A 136 -6.12 7.61 3.07
C ILE A 136 -6.34 6.19 3.62
N CYS A 137 -6.17 6.01 4.92
CA CYS A 137 -6.42 4.75 5.61
C CYS A 137 -6.95 5.00 7.01
N GLN A 138 -7.55 3.97 7.60
CA GLN A 138 -8.10 4.00 8.95
C GLN A 138 -8.15 2.58 9.50
N LYS A 139 -8.68 2.42 10.71
CA LYS A 139 -8.87 1.12 11.35
C LYS A 139 -9.92 0.24 10.68
#